data_AF-N1J7Z2-F1
#
_entry.id   AF-N1J7Z2-F1
#
_cell.length_a   1.000
_cell.length_b   1.000
_cell.length_c   1.000
_cell.angle_alpha   90.00
_cell.angle_beta   90.00
_cell.angle_gamma   90.00
#
_symmetry.space_group_name_H-M   'P 1'
#
loop_
_entity.id
_entity.type
_entity.pdbx_description
1 polymer ?
#
loop_
_entity_poly.entity_id
_entity_poly.type
_entity_poly.pdbx_seq_one_letter_code
_entity_poly.pdbx_strand_id
1 'polypeptide(L)'
;MKDYWDQHATVSYRELAIYSYPRHPKELSIARPFLSRLYAARSGHGDFIEYDRHFNQEGANIHCGCGQLKAPLYFLECHITTHRPPQSPAYSRDPKKFLLGTWEGVLRVAKLLSLSKYYSKTCPRNTREEINRS
;
A
#
# COMPACT_ATOMS: atom_id res chain seq x y z
N MET A 1 15.52 -20.48 12.98
CA MET A 1 15.11 -19.05 13.06
C MET A 1 14.29 -18.78 14.33
N LYS A 2 13.31 -19.63 14.68
CA LYS A 2 12.59 -19.56 15.97
C LYS A 2 13.52 -19.63 17.20
N ASP A 3 14.47 -20.57 17.19
CA ASP A 3 15.35 -20.81 18.34
C ASP A 3 16.27 -19.64 18.68
N TYR A 4 16.72 -18.87 17.67
CA TYR A 4 17.50 -17.66 17.88
C TYR A 4 16.67 -16.54 18.52
N TRP A 5 15.44 -16.34 18.03
CA TRP A 5 14.58 -15.28 18.55
C TRP A 5 14.15 -15.54 19.98
N ASP A 6 13.79 -16.77 20.31
CA ASP A 6 13.37 -17.11 21.68
C ASP A 6 14.52 -16.85 22.68
N GLN A 7 15.77 -17.11 22.27
CA GLN A 7 16.97 -16.87 23.08
C GLN A 7 17.35 -15.38 23.19
N HIS A 8 17.19 -14.61 22.12
CA HIS A 8 17.70 -13.24 22.01
C HIS A 8 16.64 -12.12 22.09
N ALA A 9 15.34 -12.45 22.14
CA ALA A 9 14.28 -11.46 22.28
C ALA A 9 14.45 -10.64 23.56
N THR A 10 14.32 -9.32 23.45
CA THR A 10 14.37 -8.41 24.60
C THR A 10 13.17 -8.61 25.52
N VAL A 11 13.28 -8.15 26.78
CA VAL A 11 12.20 -8.23 27.78
C VAL A 11 10.90 -7.63 27.22
N SER A 12 10.97 -6.43 26.64
CA SER A 12 9.81 -5.75 26.05
C SER A 12 9.11 -6.59 24.96
N TYR A 13 9.87 -7.28 24.09
CA TYR A 13 9.28 -8.13 23.06
C TYR A 13 8.61 -9.38 23.65
N ARG A 14 9.18 -9.94 24.72
CA ARG A 14 8.60 -11.09 25.44
C ARG A 14 7.31 -10.70 26.16
N GLU A 15 7.30 -9.55 26.83
CA GLU A 15 6.12 -9.01 27.53
C GLU A 15 4.95 -8.75 26.57
N LEU A 16 5.25 -8.27 25.36
CA LEU A 16 4.25 -8.04 24.32
C LEU A 16 3.84 -9.32 23.54
N ALA A 17 4.37 -10.49 23.92
CA ALA A 17 4.15 -11.77 23.22
C ALA A 17 4.45 -11.69 21.71
N ILE A 18 5.48 -10.93 21.31
CA ILE A 18 5.90 -10.80 19.92
C ILE A 18 6.88 -11.91 19.56
N TYR A 19 6.38 -12.93 18.87
CA TYR A 19 7.19 -14.08 18.42
C TYR A 19 7.78 -13.86 17.03
N SER A 20 8.92 -14.50 16.75
CA SER A 20 9.45 -14.53 15.39
C SER A 20 8.47 -15.26 14.47
N TYR A 21 8.11 -14.61 13.37
CA TYR A 21 7.37 -15.28 12.31
C TYR A 21 8.32 -16.20 11.53
N PRO A 22 8.06 -17.52 11.45
CA PRO A 22 9.06 -18.50 11.02
C PRO A 22 9.40 -18.45 9.53
N ARG A 23 8.63 -17.71 8.72
CA ARG A 23 8.80 -17.63 7.26
C ARG A 23 8.89 -16.19 6.82
N HIS A 24 9.97 -15.82 6.14
CA HIS A 24 10.06 -14.55 5.44
C HIS A 24 8.88 -14.45 4.42
N PRO A 25 7.89 -13.55 4.62
CA PRO A 25 6.79 -13.43 3.69
C PRO A 25 7.33 -13.08 2.29
N LYS A 26 6.76 -13.69 1.24
CA LYS A 26 7.16 -13.40 -0.15
C LYS A 26 7.05 -11.91 -0.47
N GLU A 27 6.12 -11.21 0.18
CA GLU A 27 5.91 -9.77 0.04
C GLU A 27 7.12 -8.93 0.41
N LEU A 28 8.00 -9.40 1.29
CA LEU A 28 9.23 -8.68 1.62
C LEU A 28 10.26 -8.67 0.48
N SER A 29 10.06 -9.44 -0.59
CA SER A 29 10.90 -9.37 -1.79
C SER A 29 10.54 -8.20 -2.72
N ILE A 30 9.45 -7.47 -2.48
CA ILE A 30 9.05 -6.32 -3.29
C ILE A 30 9.72 -5.03 -2.78
N ALA A 31 9.91 -4.05 -3.67
CA ALA A 31 10.52 -2.78 -3.27
C ALA A 31 9.72 -2.08 -2.16
N ARG A 32 10.43 -1.55 -1.15
CA ARG A 32 9.82 -0.94 0.04
C ARG A 32 8.73 0.10 -0.25
N PRO A 33 8.86 1.00 -1.26
CA PRO A 33 7.81 1.95 -1.57
C PRO A 33 6.48 1.27 -1.95
N PHE A 34 6.53 0.19 -2.73
CA PHE A 34 5.33 -0.57 -3.11
C PHE A 34 4.74 -1.32 -1.93
N LEU A 35 5.59 -1.92 -1.09
CA LEU A 35 5.15 -2.62 0.12
C LEU A 35 4.37 -1.67 1.06
N SER A 36 4.84 -0.44 1.23
CA SER A 36 4.14 0.55 2.05
C SER A 36 2.74 0.88 1.51
N ARG A 37 2.59 0.95 0.18
CA ARG A 37 1.31 1.23 -0.49
C ARG A 37 0.38 0.02 -0.46
N LEU A 38 0.92 -1.19 -0.57
CA LEU A 38 0.16 -2.43 -0.42
C LEU A 38 -0.48 -2.53 0.97
N TYR A 39 0.31 -2.29 2.04
CA TYR A 39 -0.23 -2.35 3.40
C TYR A 39 -1.26 -1.26 3.66
N ALA A 40 -1.01 -0.04 3.21
CA ALA A 40 -2.00 1.04 3.26
C ALA A 40 -3.32 0.63 2.59
N ALA A 41 -3.27 0.07 1.37
CA ALA A 41 -4.46 -0.39 0.65
C ALA A 41 -5.21 -1.53 1.37
N ARG A 42 -4.50 -2.43 2.05
CA ARG A 42 -5.10 -3.53 2.83
C ARG A 42 -5.77 -3.06 4.11
N SER A 43 -5.13 -2.15 4.83
CA SER A 43 -5.67 -1.64 6.09
C SER A 43 -6.63 -0.47 5.89
N GLY A 44 -6.78 0.03 4.66
CA GLY A 44 -7.54 1.25 4.37
C GLY A 44 -6.91 2.52 4.96
N HIS A 45 -5.61 2.51 5.28
CA HIS A 45 -4.90 3.64 5.88
C HIS A 45 -4.19 4.50 4.83
N GLY A 46 -3.69 5.66 5.26
CA GLY A 46 -2.81 6.51 4.47
C GLY A 46 -3.52 7.77 4.00
N ASP A 47 -3.34 8.13 2.74
CA ASP A 47 -3.95 9.30 2.12
C ASP A 47 -5.33 9.00 1.52
N PHE A 48 -6.04 7.98 2.02
CA PHE A 48 -7.39 7.65 1.54
C PHE A 48 -8.46 8.44 2.28
N ILE A 49 -9.53 8.78 1.56
CA ILE A 49 -10.64 9.58 2.12
C ILE A 49 -11.31 8.93 3.32
N GLU A 50 -11.45 7.59 3.32
CA GLU A 50 -12.08 6.87 4.43
C GLU A 50 -11.27 7.03 5.71
N TYR A 51 -9.94 6.85 5.64
CA TYR A 51 -9.05 7.05 6.78
C TYR A 51 -9.10 8.49 7.29
N ASP A 52 -9.00 9.46 6.38
CA ASP A 52 -9.05 10.87 6.74
C ASP A 52 -10.35 11.25 7.45
N ARG A 53 -11.52 10.77 6.98
CA ARG A 53 -12.81 10.99 7.65
C ARG A 53 -12.87 10.47 9.08
N HIS A 54 -12.14 9.39 9.38
CA HIS A 54 -12.12 8.81 10.72
C HIS A 54 -11.19 9.57 11.68
N PHE A 55 -10.09 10.13 11.17
CA PHE A 55 -9.04 10.73 12.01
C PHE A 55 -8.89 12.25 11.84
N ASN A 56 -9.69 12.86 10.96
CA ASN A 56 -9.75 14.28 10.63
C ASN A 56 -8.36 14.92 10.52
N GLN A 57 -7.49 14.33 9.70
CA GLN A 57 -6.08 14.69 9.68
C GLN A 57 -5.87 15.97 8.87
N GLU A 58 -5.69 17.09 9.55
CA GLU A 58 -5.39 18.38 8.91
C GLU A 58 -4.18 18.26 7.96
N GLY A 59 -4.38 18.67 6.69
CA GLY A 59 -3.33 18.69 5.67
C GLY A 59 -3.12 17.39 4.89
N ALA A 60 -3.96 16.36 5.08
CA ALA A 60 -3.91 15.18 4.22
C ALA A 60 -4.40 15.52 2.80
N ASN A 61 -3.54 15.31 1.79
CA ASN A 61 -3.97 15.43 0.39
C ASN A 61 -4.77 14.17 0.00
N ILE A 62 -6.09 14.24 0.21
CA ILE A 62 -7.07 13.18 -0.10
C ILE A 62 -7.45 13.11 -1.59
N HIS A 63 -7.00 14.06 -2.41
CA HIS A 63 -7.33 14.13 -3.84
C HIS A 63 -6.18 13.59 -4.68
N CYS A 64 -6.51 12.78 -5.68
CA CYS A 64 -5.59 12.42 -6.75
C CYS A 64 -5.29 13.67 -7.61
N GLY A 65 -4.17 13.69 -8.34
CA GLY A 65 -3.90 14.75 -9.33
C GLY A 65 -4.96 14.86 -10.43
N CYS A 66 -5.84 13.85 -10.56
CA CYS A 66 -7.00 13.88 -11.45
C CYS A 66 -8.28 14.49 -10.83
N GLY A 67 -8.20 15.00 -9.59
CA GLY A 67 -9.30 15.62 -8.85
C GLY A 67 -10.21 14.63 -8.10
N GLN A 68 -10.07 13.33 -8.33
CA GLN A 68 -10.90 12.31 -7.67
C GLN A 68 -10.37 11.92 -6.29
N LEU A 69 -11.26 11.47 -5.41
CA LEU A 69 -10.90 11.03 -4.06
C LEU A 69 -10.03 9.78 -4.10
N LYS A 70 -8.97 9.78 -3.29
CA LYS A 70 -8.09 8.63 -3.15
C LYS A 70 -8.80 7.51 -2.39
N ALA A 71 -8.78 6.33 -2.99
CA ALA A 71 -9.27 5.09 -2.41
C ALA A 71 -8.24 3.96 -2.62
N PRO A 72 -8.34 2.85 -1.86
CA PRO A 72 -7.53 1.67 -2.12
C PRO A 72 -7.65 1.24 -3.57
N LEU A 73 -6.51 1.01 -4.24
CA LEU A 73 -6.41 0.61 -5.66
C LEU A 73 -6.93 1.62 -6.71
N TYR A 74 -7.27 2.86 -6.33
CA TYR A 74 -7.80 3.87 -7.27
C TYR A 74 -6.89 4.17 -8.48
N PHE A 75 -5.58 3.91 -8.37
CA PHE A 75 -4.64 4.05 -9.48
C PHE A 75 -4.97 3.20 -10.72
N LEU A 76 -5.82 2.17 -10.58
CA LEU A 76 -6.29 1.35 -11.70
C LEU A 76 -7.40 2.03 -12.51
N GLU A 77 -8.10 2.97 -11.89
CA GLU A 77 -9.28 3.67 -12.44
C GLU A 77 -8.98 5.12 -12.81
N CYS A 78 -7.90 5.69 -12.27
CA CYS A 78 -7.47 7.04 -12.56
C CYS A 78 -7.25 7.23 -14.08
N HIS A 79 -7.96 8.19 -14.66
CA HIS A 79 -7.93 8.45 -16.11
C HIS A 79 -6.64 9.10 -16.59
N ILE A 80 -5.85 9.70 -15.69
CA ILE A 80 -4.53 10.26 -16.01
C ILE A 80 -3.49 9.14 -16.17
N THR A 81 -3.68 8.00 -15.50
CA THR A 81 -2.81 6.84 -15.67
C THR A 81 -3.21 6.03 -16.89
N THR A 82 -2.26 5.88 -17.82
CA THR A 82 -2.45 5.22 -19.11
C THR A 82 -2.37 3.69 -19.06
N HIS A 83 -2.16 3.08 -17.89
CA HIS A 83 -1.93 1.65 -17.76
C HIS A 83 -3.07 0.95 -17.02
N ARG A 84 -4.06 0.44 -17.77
CA ARG A 84 -5.06 -0.50 -17.24
C ARG A 84 -4.48 -1.93 -17.19
N PRO A 85 -4.75 -2.71 -16.13
CA PRO A 85 -4.34 -4.10 -16.08
C PRO A 85 -5.03 -4.94 -17.16
N PRO A 86 -4.36 -5.94 -17.74
CA PRO A 86 -5.04 -7.00 -18.48
C PRO A 86 -5.96 -7.78 -17.53
N GLN A 87 -7.21 -8.00 -17.95
CA GLN A 87 -8.22 -8.71 -17.17
C GLN A 87 -7.89 -10.21 -17.13
N SER A 88 -7.87 -10.82 -15.95
CA SER A 88 -7.81 -12.29 -15.79
C SER A 88 -9.11 -12.82 -15.18
N PRO A 89 -9.41 -14.13 -15.28
CA PRO A 89 -10.63 -14.71 -14.70
C PRO A 89 -10.74 -14.56 -13.18
N ALA A 90 -9.61 -14.50 -12.46
CA ALA A 90 -9.57 -14.24 -11.02
C ALA A 90 -9.83 -12.76 -10.68
N TYR A 91 -9.48 -11.85 -11.60
CA TYR A 91 -9.75 -10.42 -11.47
C TYR A 91 -11.25 -10.11 -11.60
N SER A 92 -12.00 -10.88 -12.41
CA SER A 92 -13.42 -10.58 -12.68
C SER A 92 -14.39 -10.96 -11.56
N ARG A 93 -14.02 -11.82 -10.60
CA ARG A 93 -14.91 -12.18 -9.46
C ARG A 93 -14.82 -11.20 -8.29
N ASP A 94 -13.60 -10.91 -7.85
CA ASP A 94 -13.32 -9.96 -6.76
C ASP A 94 -11.91 -9.37 -6.97
N PRO A 95 -11.81 -8.25 -7.72
CA PRO A 95 -10.54 -7.63 -8.03
C PRO A 95 -9.74 -7.26 -6.78
N LYS A 96 -10.40 -6.73 -5.74
CA LYS A 96 -9.74 -6.24 -4.52
C LYS A 96 -9.15 -7.41 -3.74
N LYS A 97 -9.92 -8.48 -3.53
CA LYS A 97 -9.45 -9.68 -2.83
C LYS A 97 -8.35 -10.40 -3.59
N PHE A 98 -8.41 -10.45 -4.92
CA PHE A 98 -7.32 -11.01 -5.72
C PHE A 98 -6.04 -10.16 -5.64
N LEU A 99 -6.14 -8.87 -5.95
CA LEU A 99 -4.99 -7.96 -6.05
C LEU A 99 -4.30 -7.71 -4.72
N LEU A 100 -5.07 -7.61 -3.64
CA LEU A 100 -4.53 -7.37 -2.30
C LEU A 100 -4.34 -8.65 -1.51
N GLY A 101 -5.09 -9.72 -1.77
CA GLY A 101 -5.07 -10.94 -0.93
C GLY A 101 -4.15 -12.05 -1.42
N THR A 102 -3.67 -11.99 -2.66
CA THR A 102 -2.82 -13.05 -3.24
C THR A 102 -1.45 -12.54 -3.64
N TRP A 103 -0.43 -13.41 -3.54
CA TRP A 103 0.92 -13.07 -3.98
C TRP A 103 0.98 -12.70 -5.47
N GLU A 104 0.23 -13.41 -6.31
CA GLU A 104 0.16 -13.11 -7.74
C GLU A 104 -0.46 -11.72 -8.00
N GLY A 105 -1.55 -11.40 -7.30
CA GLY A 105 -2.18 -10.08 -7.36
C GLY A 105 -1.23 -8.96 -6.93
N VAL A 106 -0.49 -9.17 -5.84
CA VAL A 106 0.51 -8.22 -5.32
C VAL A 106 1.61 -7.93 -6.35
N LEU A 107 2.12 -8.97 -7.02
CA LEU A 107 3.11 -8.80 -8.09
C LEU A 107 2.56 -8.00 -9.26
N ARG A 108 1.29 -8.22 -9.63
CA ARG A 108 0.63 -7.42 -10.68
C ARG A 108 0.50 -5.96 -10.27
N VAL A 109 0.07 -5.68 -9.04
CA VAL A 109 -0.01 -4.32 -8.49
C VAL A 109 1.36 -3.65 -8.52
N ALA A 110 2.41 -4.32 -8.04
CA ALA A 110 3.78 -3.78 -8.05
C ALA A 110 4.26 -3.46 -9.47
N LYS A 111 4.01 -4.35 -10.44
CA LYS A 111 4.34 -4.14 -11.85
C LYS A 111 3.60 -2.93 -12.44
N LEU A 112 2.29 -2.81 -12.20
CA LEU A 112 1.48 -1.69 -12.69
C LEU A 112 1.89 -0.36 -12.08
N LEU A 113 2.20 -0.32 -10.78
CA LEU A 113 2.70 0.88 -10.11
C LEU A 113 4.07 1.29 -10.65
N SER A 114 4.94 0.33 -10.95
CA SER A 114 6.23 0.59 -11.57
C SER A 114 6.09 1.17 -12.99
N LEU A 115 5.20 0.61 -13.81
CA LEU A 115 4.96 1.07 -15.19
C LEU A 115 4.29 2.44 -15.22
N SER A 116 3.21 2.61 -14.44
CA SER A 116 2.43 3.86 -14.40
C SER A 116 3.15 5.02 -13.73
N LYS A 117 4.12 4.73 -12.85
CA LYS A 117 4.75 5.73 -11.99
C LYS A 117 3.71 6.57 -11.22
N TYR A 118 2.56 5.98 -10.91
CA TYR A 118 1.41 6.70 -10.33
C TYR A 118 1.79 7.50 -9.09
N TYR A 119 2.43 6.85 -8.11
CA TYR A 119 2.79 7.48 -6.83
C TYR A 119 4.01 8.40 -6.89
N SER A 120 4.68 8.53 -8.04
CA SER A 120 5.80 9.45 -8.22
C SER A 120 5.53 10.56 -9.21
N LYS A 121 4.55 10.41 -10.10
CA LYS A 121 4.19 11.41 -11.13
C LYS A 121 2.77 11.93 -11.00
N THR A 122 1.78 11.04 -11.02
CA THR A 122 0.35 11.43 -11.06
C THR A 122 -0.17 11.86 -9.70
N CYS A 123 0.30 11.18 -8.66
CA CYS A 123 -0.22 11.31 -7.32
C CYS A 123 0.93 11.11 -6.31
N PRO A 124 1.88 12.06 -6.26
CA PRO A 124 2.92 12.03 -5.24
C PRO A 124 2.30 12.06 -3.85
N ARG A 125 2.97 11.42 -2.90
CA ARG A 125 2.66 11.65 -1.49
C ARG A 125 3.16 13.07 -1.19
N ASN A 126 2.31 14.00 -0.78
CA ASN A 126 2.80 15.29 -0.28
C ASN A 126 3.81 14.98 0.82
N THR A 127 5.08 15.33 0.59
CA THR A 127 6.02 15.46 1.69
C THR A 127 5.61 16.72 2.45
N ARG A 128 5.76 16.71 3.78
CA ARG A 128 5.48 17.87 4.64
C ARG A 128 6.18 19.16 4.20
N GLU A 129 7.15 19.07 3.30
CA GLU A 129 7.96 20.16 2.77
C GLU A 129 7.26 21.03 1.71
N GLU A 130 6.22 20.53 1.03
CA GLU A 130 5.49 21.32 0.02
C GLU A 130 4.43 22.26 0.61
N ILE A 131 4.04 22.05 1.88
CA ILE A 131 3.05 22.89 2.57
C ILE A 131 3.66 24.24 3.02
N ASN A 132 4.98 24.33 3.16
CA ASN A 132 5.68 25.55 3.59
C ASN A 132 6.16 26.45 2.43
N ARG A 133 5.64 26.25 1.21
CA ARG A 133 6.06 27.02 0.02
C ARG A 133 4.89 27.65 -0.75
N SER A 134 3.77 27.92 -0.07
CA SER A 134 2.63 28.70 -0.59
C SER A 134 2.40 29.92 0.27
#